data_AF-A0A170T0A3-F1
#
_entry.id   AF-A0A170T0A3-F1
#
_cell.length_a   1.000
_cell.length_b   1.000
_cell.length_c   1.000
_cell.angle_alpha   90.00
_cell.angle_beta   90.00
_cell.angle_gamma   90.00
#
_symmetry.space_group_name_H-M   'P 1'
#
loop_
_entity.id
_entity.type
_entity.pdbx_description
1 polymer ?
#
loop_
_entity_poly.entity_id
_entity_poly.type
_entity_poly.pdbx_seq_one_letter_code
_entity_poly.pdbx_strand_id
1 'polypeptide(L)' 'MEEEEEIEELRRKLIELSKRQAALNFKIYQLFMENRTLAIRLSGYIAENKSLGENYHNPEIEKIIDKYLFSARNKL' A
#
# COMPACT_ATOMS: atom_id res chain seq x y z
N MET A 1 16.40 -37.79 -18.55
CA MET A 1 17.54 -36.85 -18.62
C MET A 1 17.07 -35.47 -19.06
N GLU A 2 16.64 -35.26 -20.31
CA GLU A 2 16.25 -33.91 -20.79
C GLU A 2 15.02 -33.33 -20.05
N GLU A 3 13.99 -34.13 -19.81
CA GLU A 3 12.80 -33.72 -19.04
C GLU A 3 13.11 -33.41 -17.56
N GLU A 4 14.09 -34.09 -16.97
CA GLU A 4 14.50 -33.85 -15.58
C GLU A 4 15.26 -32.53 -15.45
N GLU A 5 16.08 -32.19 -16.46
CA GLU A 5 16.76 -30.90 -16.55
C GLU A 5 15.76 -29.75 -16.74
N GLU A 6 14.74 -29.94 -17.58
CA GLU A 6 13.67 -28.95 -17.77
C GLU A 6 12.86 -28.73 -16.48
N ILE A 7 12.51 -29.82 -15.78
CA ILE A 7 11.81 -29.73 -14.48
C ILE A 7 12.65 -28.97 -13.46
N GLU A 8 13.95 -29.22 -13.40
CA GLU A 8 14.86 -28.54 -12.48
C GLU A 8 15.01 -27.05 -12.83
N GLU A 9 15.08 -26.70 -14.12
CA GLU A 9 15.08 -25.30 -14.56
C GLU A 9 13.77 -24.58 -14.19
N LEU A 10 12.62 -25.23 -14.39
CA LEU A 10 11.32 -24.69 -14.01
C LEU A 10 11.20 -24.47 -12.50
N ARG A 11 11.72 -25.40 -11.69
CA ARG A 11 11.77 -25.23 -10.22
C ARG A 11 12.60 -24.02 -9.82
N ARG A 12 13.76 -23.82 -10.44
CA ARG A 12 14.61 -22.63 -10.19
C ARG A 12 13.91 -21.34 -10.57
N LYS A 13 13.23 -21.31 -11.72
CA LYS A 13 12.42 -20.16 -12.16
C LYS A 13 11.28 -19.87 -11.19
N LEU A 14 10.58 -20.90 -10.71
CA LEU A 14 9.50 -20.76 -9.74
C LEU A 14 10.00 -20.17 -8.42
N ILE A 15 11.15 -20.64 -7.91
CA ILE A 15 11.76 -20.11 -6.69
C ILE A 15 12.12 -18.64 -6.87
N GLU A 16 12.72 -18.27 -8.00
CA GLU A 16 13.08 -16.89 -8.29
C GLU A 16 11.86 -15.98 -8.39
N LEU A 17 10.80 -16.42 -9.08
CA LEU A 17 9.54 -15.68 -9.15
C LEU A 17 8.89 -15.52 -7.77
N SER A 18 8.93 -16.56 -6.95
CA SER A 18 8.38 -16.52 -5.58
C SER A 18 9.13 -15.51 -4.71
N LYS A 19 10.46 -15.45 -4.81
CA LYS A 19 11.27 -14.44 -4.10
C LYS A 19 10.90 -13.02 -4.53
N ARG A 20 10.77 -12.79 -5.84
CA ARG A 20 10.36 -11.48 -6.38
C ARG A 20 8.96 -11.09 -5.92
N GLN A 21 8.02 -12.02 -5.94
CA GLN A 21 6.66 -11.80 -5.46
C GLN A 21 6.64 -11.43 -3.97
N ALA A 22 7.40 -12.14 -3.14
CA ALA A 22 7.50 -11.82 -1.71
C ALA A 22 8.07 -10.42 -1.48
N ALA A 23 9.12 -10.03 -2.20
CA ALA A 23 9.69 -8.68 -2.13
C ALA A 23 8.71 -7.59 -2.57
N LEU A 24 7.96 -7.83 -3.65
CA LEU A 24 6.93 -6.91 -4.14
C LEU A 24 5.78 -6.76 -3.13
N ASN A 25 5.30 -7.86 -2.55
CA ASN A 25 4.27 -7.84 -1.53
C ASN A 25 4.71 -7.04 -0.30
N PHE A 26 5.94 -7.24 0.15
CA PHE A 26 6.52 -6.47 1.24
C PHE A 26 6.58 -4.98 0.91
N LYS A 27 7.03 -4.62 -0.31
CA LYS A 27 7.10 -3.22 -0.73
C LYS A 27 5.71 -2.57 -0.83
N ILE A 28 4.72 -3.29 -1.34
CA ILE A 28 3.32 -2.84 -1.38
C ILE A 28 2.81 -2.54 0.03
N TYR A 29 3.06 -3.46 0.98
CA TYR A 29 2.68 -3.25 2.38
C TYR A 29 3.36 -2.01 2.99
N GLN A 30 4.67 -1.83 2.77
CA GLN A 30 5.39 -0.64 3.24
C GLN A 30 4.79 0.65 2.68
N LEU A 31 4.59 0.72 1.36
CA LEU A 31 4.00 1.90 0.71
C LEU A 31 2.58 2.18 1.21
N PHE A 32 1.80 1.13 1.50
CA PHE A 32 0.47 1.29 2.09
C PHE A 32 0.56 1.91 3.50
N MET A 33 1.47 1.44 4.34
CA MET A 33 1.67 1.97 5.70
C MET A 33 2.19 3.40 5.70
N GLU A 34 3.11 3.73 4.80
CA GLU A 34 3.60 5.10 4.59
C GLU A 34 2.45 6.03 4.18
N ASN A 35 1.65 5.64 3.18
CA ASN A 35 0.49 6.42 2.73
C ASN A 35 -0.56 6.59 3.84
N ARG A 36 -0.80 5.56 4.65
CA ARG A 36 -1.68 5.67 5.82
C ARG A 36 -1.16 6.69 6.83
N THR A 37 0.14 6.69 7.11
CA THR A 37 0.76 7.66 8.01
C THR A 37 0.61 9.09 7.47
N LEU A 38 0.80 9.29 6.17
CA LEU A 38 0.59 10.58 5.53
C LEU A 38 -0.87 11.04 5.61
N ALA A 39 -1.83 10.15 5.38
CA ALA A 39 -3.26 10.46 5.50
C ALA A 39 -3.66 10.87 6.93
N ILE A 40 -3.07 10.24 7.97
CA ILE A 40 -3.28 10.63 9.37
C ILE A 40 -2.79 12.07 9.59
N ARG A 41 -1.56 12.38 9.15
CA ARG A 41 -0.99 13.73 9.30
C ARG A 41 -1.81 14.78 8.57
N LEU A 42 -2.23 14.48 7.35
CA LEU A 42 -3.06 15.36 6.54
C LEU A 42 -4.42 15.65 7.21
N SER A 43 -5.03 14.63 7.80
CA SER A 43 -6.26 14.78 8.59
C SER A 43 -6.05 15.71 9.80
N GLY A 44 -4.90 15.58 10.47
CA GLY A 44 -4.50 16.47 11.56
C GLY A 44 -4.38 17.93 11.10
N TYR A 45 -3.69 18.18 9.97
CA TYR A 45 -3.56 19.53 9.42
C TYR A 45 -4.90 20.14 9.00
N ILE A 46 -5.83 19.34 8.45
CA ILE A 46 -7.18 19.82 8.13
C ILE A 46 -7.92 20.23 9.41
N ALA A 47 -7.83 19.42 10.47
CA ALA A 47 -8.46 19.73 11.75
C ALA A 47 -7.87 21.00 12.39
N GLU A 48 -6.55 21.19 12.29
CA GLU A 48 -5.87 22.40 12.76
C GLU A 48 -6.26 23.64 11.95
N ASN A 49 -6.28 23.56 10.62
CA ASN A 49 -6.75 24.68 9.79
C ASN A 49 -8.20 25.07 10.09
N LYS A 50 -9.07 24.07 10.33
CA LYS A 50 -10.45 24.30 10.72
C LYS A 50 -10.56 25.01 12.06
N SER A 51 -9.71 24.69 13.04
CA SER A 51 -9.72 25.38 14.34
C SER A 51 -9.21 26.83 14.24
N LEU A 52 -8.37 27.13 13.24
CA LEU A 52 -7.91 28.48 12.90
C LEU A 52 -8.93 29.29 12.09
N GLY A 53 -10.09 28.71 11.74
CA GLY A 53 -11.18 29.40 11.04
C GLY A 53 -11.18 29.20 9.52
N GLU A 54 -10.23 28.43 8.97
CA GLU A 54 -10.16 28.11 7.55
C GLU A 54 -10.94 26.81 7.27
N ASN A 55 -12.01 26.91 6.49
CA ASN A 55 -12.74 25.74 6.01
C ASN A 55 -12.14 25.27 4.67
N TYR A 56 -11.02 24.56 4.74
CA TYR A 56 -10.42 23.94 3.57
C TYR A 56 -11.17 22.66 3.19
N HIS A 57 -11.82 22.66 2.02
CA HIS A 57 -12.48 21.49 1.45
C HIS A 57 -11.85 21.17 0.10
N ASN A 58 -11.29 19.96 -0.02
CA ASN A 58 -10.76 19.44 -1.27
C ASN A 58 -11.19 17.97 -1.44
N PRO A 59 -12.05 17.67 -2.42
CA PRO A 59 -12.57 16.32 -2.64
C PRO A 59 -11.48 15.27 -2.92
N GLU A 60 -10.33 15.66 -3.45
CA GLU A 60 -9.21 14.74 -3.68
C GLU A 60 -8.55 14.33 -2.36
N ILE A 61 -8.43 15.26 -1.42
CA ILE A 61 -7.88 14.97 -0.09
C ILE A 61 -8.82 14.05 0.70
N GLU A 62 -10.12 14.29 0.62
CA GLU A 62 -11.12 13.42 1.26
C GLU A 62 -11.02 11.99 0.72
N LYS A 63 -10.89 11.80 -0.60
CA LYS A 63 -10.67 10.48 -1.21
C LYS A 63 -9.39 9.79 -0.69
N ILE A 64 -8.30 10.55 -0.51
CA ILE A 64 -7.03 10.00 0.02
C ILE A 64 -7.22 9.55 1.47
N ILE A 65 -7.82 10.40 2.30
CA ILE A 65 -8.12 10.10 3.70
C ILE A 65 -9.00 8.86 3.79
N ASP A 66 -10.07 8.79 3.00
CA ASP A 66 -11.00 7.66 2.98
C ASP A 66 -10.33 6.35 2.57
N LYS A 67 -9.51 6.39 1.51
CA LYS A 67 -8.81 5.23 0.99
C LYS A 67 -7.83 4.64 2.01
N TYR A 68 -7.09 5.49 2.73
CA TYR A 68 -6.00 5.00 3.58
C TYR A 68 -6.35 4.90 5.07
N LEU A 69 -7.39 5.60 5.55
CA LEU A 69 -7.84 5.53 6.94
C LEU A 69 -9.06 4.62 7.13
N PHE A 70 -10.03 4.65 6.21
CA PHE A 70 -11.34 4.01 6.43
C PHE A 70 -11.55 2.74 5.60
N SER A 71 -11.02 2.66 4.38
CA SER A 71 -11.12 1.45 3.55
C SER A 71 -10.31 0.25 4.08
N ALA A 72 -9.32 0.46 4.94
CA ALA A 72 -8.60 -0.61 5.64
C ALA A 72 -9.47 -1.41 6.61
N ARG A 73 -10.64 -0.88 7.00
CA ARG A 73 -11.54 -1.46 8.01
C ARG A 73 -12.52 -2.49 7.43
N ASN A 74 -12.69 -2.55 6.10
CA ASN A 74 -13.72 -3.34 5.42
C ASN A 74 -13.19 -4.58 4.65
N LYS A 75 -11.91 -4.94 4.82
CA LYS A 75 -11.30 -6.12 4.16
C LYS A 75 -10.54 -7.05 5.11
N LEU A 76 -10.85 -6.99 6.40
CA LEU A 76 -10.41 -7.99 7.39
C LEU A 76 -11.64 -8.70 7.94
#